data_AF-A0A0Q9XP23-F1
#
_entry.id   AF-A0A0Q9XP23-F1
#
_cell.length_a   1.000
_cell.length_b   1.000
_cell.length_c   1.000
_cell.angle_alpha   90.00
_cell.angle_beta   90.00
_cell.angle_gamma   90.00
#
_symmetry.space_group_name_H-M   'P 1'
#
loop_
_entity.id
_entity.type
_entity.pdbx_description
1 polymer ?
#
loop_
_entity_poly.entity_id
_entity_poly.type
_entity_poly.pdbx_seq_one_letter_code
_entity_poly.pdbx_strand_id
1 'polypeptide(L)'
;MQNTGSNWQDLRPRERMEYLLRTGHLSDCSFVVYDNDGKKVILKCHKFVLMSVSPVFERMFEGDFEEAKIPDNIVLDDVSGNDFKKFMEYLYWHDNRRLDTYDLQTLQTLIYLSKKFMVTFFTTNCLNVIKRRLSSGLEADVTIDLFEYSHQLEDEELISNITSKFRFNPDAYINAAAVFDLSSEVFLKFIEELSDLVGDKVRFSVIDRYCKIHGLVESSAKSSQLNSTADSDHEYECGDYSPLTKRVKPLLEIPKANIKNAEASDREIGNESFKKDENENDTENSSDANTEQMTSEQSDEKENKKKEEYISNLLKTIKFTSMTPYDFCAGPGTSNLLTIEKKYEVLSSICIAEYKMRLLSTF
;
A
#
# COMPACT_ATOMS: atom_id res chain seq x y z
N MET A 1 -49.39 -12.61 24.59
CA MET A 1 -48.79 -11.60 25.49
C MET A 1 -47.46 -12.13 25.99
N GLN A 2 -46.35 -11.81 25.33
CA GLN A 2 -45.00 -12.10 25.82
C GLN A 2 -44.10 -10.97 25.35
N ASN A 3 -43.83 -10.00 26.22
CA ASN A 3 -42.51 -9.42 26.47
C ASN A 3 -42.69 -8.38 27.57
N THR A 4 -42.48 -8.74 28.83
CA THR A 4 -42.17 -7.72 29.86
C THR A 4 -40.72 -7.31 29.61
N GLY A 5 -40.50 -6.58 28.52
CA GLY A 5 -39.18 -6.10 28.15
C GLY A 5 -38.75 -5.07 29.20
N SER A 6 -37.70 -5.39 29.94
CA SER A 6 -37.04 -4.45 30.85
C SER A 6 -36.86 -3.09 30.15
N ASN A 7 -37.11 -1.97 30.84
CA ASN A 7 -36.88 -0.66 30.24
C ASN A 7 -35.41 -0.58 29.81
N TRP A 8 -35.15 -0.04 28.62
CA TRP A 8 -33.77 0.02 28.09
C TRP A 8 -32.85 0.88 28.96
N GLN A 9 -33.41 1.79 29.76
CA GLN A 9 -32.70 2.57 30.78
C GLN A 9 -32.15 1.70 31.92
N ASP A 10 -32.78 0.55 32.20
CA ASP A 10 -32.36 -0.40 33.24
C ASP A 10 -31.17 -1.29 32.78
N LEU A 11 -30.80 -1.25 31.49
CA LEU A 11 -29.63 -1.93 30.96
C LEU A 11 -28.33 -1.33 31.52
N ARG A 12 -27.26 -2.14 31.60
CA ARG A 12 -25.93 -1.64 31.97
C ARG A 12 -25.44 -0.59 30.96
N PRO A 13 -24.54 0.33 31.33
CA PRO A 13 -24.14 1.45 30.47
C PRO A 13 -23.76 1.05 29.03
N ARG A 14 -22.98 -0.03 28.87
CA ARG A 14 -22.61 -0.57 27.55
C ARG A 14 -23.82 -1.13 26.78
N GLU A 15 -24.62 -1.96 27.42
CA GLU A 15 -25.80 -2.60 26.80
C GLU A 15 -26.84 -1.56 26.38
N ARG A 16 -26.95 -0.46 27.14
CA ARG A 16 -27.77 0.70 26.79
C ARG A 16 -27.30 1.33 25.48
N MET A 17 -25.99 1.52 25.34
CA MET A 17 -25.39 2.13 24.14
C MET A 17 -25.50 1.20 22.92
N GLU A 18 -25.34 -0.11 23.12
CA GLU A 18 -25.62 -1.15 22.12
C GLU A 18 -27.10 -1.15 21.69
N TYR A 19 -28.03 -1.01 22.65
CA TYR A 19 -29.45 -0.89 22.35
C TYR A 19 -29.75 0.34 21.49
N LEU A 20 -29.21 1.50 21.85
CA LEU A 20 -29.40 2.75 21.10
C LEU A 20 -28.89 2.61 19.66
N LEU A 21 -27.65 2.16 19.46
CA LEU A 21 -27.07 1.97 18.12
C LEU A 21 -27.85 0.94 17.29
N ARG A 22 -28.19 -0.21 17.89
CA ARG A 22 -28.86 -1.31 17.17
C ARG A 22 -30.30 -0.97 16.77
N THR A 23 -31.02 -0.25 17.62
CA THR A 23 -32.44 0.08 17.37
C THR A 23 -32.62 1.41 16.62
N GLY A 24 -31.62 2.28 16.66
CA GLY A 24 -31.74 3.67 16.20
C GLY A 24 -32.68 4.51 17.07
N HIS A 25 -33.00 4.06 18.29
CA HIS A 25 -33.82 4.84 19.20
C HIS A 25 -33.08 6.13 19.59
N LEU A 26 -33.74 7.29 19.42
CA LEU A 26 -33.16 8.63 19.62
C LEU A 26 -32.08 9.05 18.61
N SER A 27 -31.96 8.36 17.46
CA SER A 27 -31.02 8.76 16.43
C SER A 27 -31.38 10.11 15.80
N ASP A 28 -30.39 10.97 15.62
CA ASP A 28 -30.49 12.32 15.04
C ASP A 28 -29.53 12.50 13.83
N CYS A 29 -28.84 11.44 13.41
CA CYS A 29 -28.07 11.34 12.18
C CYS A 29 -28.18 9.97 11.52
N SER A 30 -27.76 9.87 10.26
CA SER A 30 -27.51 8.59 9.62
C SER A 30 -26.37 8.65 8.61
N PHE A 31 -25.78 7.48 8.34
CA PHE A 31 -24.82 7.28 7.26
C PHE A 31 -25.43 6.35 6.22
N VAL A 32 -25.27 6.71 4.95
CA VAL A 32 -25.52 5.84 3.82
C VAL A 32 -24.24 5.08 3.53
N VAL A 33 -24.28 3.75 3.65
CA VAL A 33 -23.19 2.85 3.27
C VAL A 33 -23.68 1.80 2.28
N TYR A 34 -22.75 1.07 1.69
CA TYR A 34 -23.05 -0.02 0.77
C TYR A 34 -22.55 -1.35 1.33
N ASP A 35 -23.41 -2.36 1.34
CA ASP A 35 -22.97 -3.71 1.69
C ASP A 35 -22.14 -4.34 0.56
N ASN A 36 -21.67 -5.57 0.77
CA ASN A 36 -20.81 -6.27 -0.19
C ASN A 36 -21.51 -6.55 -1.54
N ASP A 37 -22.84 -6.50 -1.57
CA ASP A 37 -23.65 -6.69 -2.79
C ASP A 37 -23.95 -5.34 -3.48
N GLY A 38 -23.36 -4.24 -3.00
CA GLY A 38 -23.59 -2.88 -3.50
C GLY A 38 -24.95 -2.31 -3.11
N LYS A 39 -25.66 -2.94 -2.18
CA LYS A 39 -26.97 -2.48 -1.74
C LYS A 39 -26.82 -1.37 -0.70
N LYS A 40 -27.60 -0.31 -0.90
CA LYS A 40 -27.69 0.83 0.02
C LYS A 40 -28.22 0.38 1.39
N VAL A 41 -27.46 0.68 2.44
CA VAL A 41 -27.79 0.45 3.85
C VAL A 41 -27.72 1.78 4.60
N ILE A 42 -28.74 2.07 5.41
CA ILE A 42 -28.80 3.28 6.24
C ILE A 42 -28.45 2.90 7.68
N LEU A 43 -27.40 3.51 8.23
CA LEU A 43 -26.95 3.31 9.60
C LEU A 43 -27.33 4.53 10.44
N LYS A 44 -28.35 4.38 11.27
CA LYS A 44 -28.81 5.41 12.20
C LYS A 44 -27.82 5.59 13.35
N CYS A 45 -27.56 6.83 13.74
CA CYS A 45 -26.55 7.20 14.73
C CYS A 45 -26.96 8.40 15.59
N HIS A 46 -26.10 8.74 16.55
CA HIS A 46 -26.29 9.82 17.50
C HIS A 46 -25.14 10.82 17.36
N LYS A 47 -25.44 12.06 16.98
CA LYS A 47 -24.47 13.15 16.80
C LYS A 47 -23.63 13.32 18.05
N PHE A 48 -24.26 13.38 19.23
CA PHE A 48 -23.56 13.53 20.51
C PHE A 48 -22.45 12.48 20.71
N VAL A 49 -22.73 11.20 20.42
CA VAL A 49 -21.73 10.13 20.57
C VAL A 49 -20.57 10.36 19.61
N LEU A 50 -20.85 10.69 18.35
CA LEU A 50 -19.84 10.90 17.32
C LEU A 50 -18.98 12.15 17.55
N MET A 51 -19.60 13.28 17.90
CA MET A 51 -18.89 14.53 18.19
C MET A 51 -17.97 14.38 19.40
N SER A 52 -18.40 13.66 20.44
CA SER A 52 -17.59 13.44 21.65
C SER A 52 -16.32 12.63 21.44
N VAL A 53 -16.18 11.93 20.31
CA VAL A 53 -15.01 11.08 20.00
C VAL A 53 -14.21 11.54 18.79
N SER A 54 -14.70 12.54 18.03
CA SER A 54 -14.09 12.99 16.78
C SER A 54 -14.32 14.48 16.52
N PRO A 55 -13.25 15.27 16.35
CA PRO A 55 -13.37 16.67 15.92
C PRO A 55 -13.89 16.81 14.49
N VAL A 56 -13.76 15.77 13.66
CA VAL A 56 -14.32 15.76 12.30
C VAL A 56 -15.85 15.71 12.38
N PHE A 57 -16.39 14.84 13.24
CA PHE A 57 -17.84 14.78 13.44
C PHE A 57 -18.38 16.03 14.13
N GLU A 58 -17.67 16.59 15.12
CA GLU A 58 -18.03 17.87 15.74
C GLU A 58 -18.17 18.97 14.67
N ARG A 59 -17.16 19.16 13.81
CA ARG A 59 -17.23 20.13 12.73
C ARG A 59 -18.31 19.81 11.69
N MET A 60 -18.48 18.54 11.33
CA MET A 60 -19.49 18.11 10.36
C MET A 60 -20.91 18.44 10.82
N PHE A 61 -21.20 18.33 12.12
CA PHE A 61 -22.55 18.49 12.65
C PHE A 61 -22.86 19.86 13.27
N GLU A 62 -21.85 20.58 13.77
CA GLU A 62 -22.02 21.93 14.34
C GLU A 62 -21.69 23.04 13.34
N GLY A 63 -21.00 22.74 12.24
CA GLY A 63 -20.71 23.72 11.19
C GLY A 63 -21.89 24.00 10.26
N ASP A 64 -21.73 24.97 9.36
CA ASP A 64 -22.73 25.36 8.35
C ASP A 64 -22.84 24.39 7.15
N PHE A 65 -22.38 23.15 7.31
CA PHE A 65 -22.32 22.13 6.29
C PHE A 65 -23.71 21.54 5.97
N GLU A 66 -23.91 21.02 4.76
CA GLU A 66 -25.20 20.43 4.37
C GLU A 66 -25.50 19.14 5.15
N GLU A 67 -24.45 18.43 5.55
CA GLU A 67 -24.45 17.25 6.41
C GLU A 67 -25.06 17.54 7.79
N ALA A 68 -24.93 18.76 8.31
CA ALA A 68 -25.59 19.18 9.54
C ALA A 68 -27.11 19.36 9.35
N LYS A 69 -27.54 19.69 8.13
CA LYS A 69 -28.89 20.14 7.77
C LYS A 69 -29.81 18.98 7.36
N ILE A 70 -29.29 17.89 6.81
CA ILE A 70 -30.10 16.77 6.28
C ILE A 70 -29.59 15.42 6.82
N PRO A 71 -30.44 14.61 7.50
CA PRO A 71 -30.04 13.34 8.13
C PRO A 71 -29.51 12.24 7.18
N ASP A 72 -29.83 12.31 5.89
CA ASP A 72 -29.51 11.28 4.88
C ASP A 72 -28.38 11.69 3.93
N ASN A 73 -27.67 12.80 4.22
CA ASN A 73 -26.71 13.39 3.29
C ASN A 73 -25.28 12.81 3.40
N ILE A 74 -24.98 12.02 4.43
CA ILE A 74 -23.62 11.52 4.65
C ILE A 74 -23.47 10.16 3.99
N VAL A 75 -22.85 10.14 2.81
CA VAL A 75 -22.58 8.93 2.03
C VAL A 75 -21.13 8.49 2.21
N LEU A 76 -20.93 7.20 2.47
CA LEU A 76 -19.64 6.53 2.49
C LEU A 76 -19.67 5.35 1.53
N ASP A 77 -18.94 5.50 0.42
CA ASP A 77 -18.83 4.55 -0.68
C ASP A 77 -17.39 4.00 -0.86
N ASP A 78 -16.46 4.49 -0.07
CA ASP A 78 -15.04 4.11 -0.09
C ASP A 78 -14.69 2.94 0.85
N VAL A 79 -15.64 2.48 1.67
CA VAL A 79 -15.48 1.34 2.58
C VAL A 79 -16.73 0.45 2.60
N SER A 80 -16.54 -0.83 2.94
CA SER A 80 -17.67 -1.74 3.12
C SER A 80 -18.55 -1.27 4.29
N GLY A 81 -19.87 -1.38 4.14
CA GLY A 81 -20.81 -1.06 5.20
C GLY A 81 -20.62 -1.91 6.46
N ASN A 82 -20.08 -3.12 6.31
CA ASN A 82 -19.74 -3.99 7.44
C ASN A 82 -18.55 -3.45 8.25
N ASP A 83 -17.49 -2.98 7.60
CA ASP A 83 -16.34 -2.42 8.30
C ASP A 83 -16.66 -1.05 8.91
N PHE A 84 -17.44 -0.23 8.22
CA PHE A 84 -17.95 1.01 8.81
C PHE A 84 -18.86 0.75 10.00
N LYS A 85 -19.68 -0.30 9.98
CA LYS A 85 -20.45 -0.73 11.15
C LYS A 85 -19.53 -1.12 12.31
N LYS A 86 -18.47 -1.90 12.09
CA LYS A 86 -17.48 -2.23 13.14
C LYS A 86 -16.81 -0.97 13.71
N PHE A 87 -16.53 0.02 12.87
CA PHE A 87 -16.01 1.32 13.29
C PHE A 87 -17.00 2.04 14.21
N MET A 88 -18.27 2.18 13.80
CA MET A 88 -19.34 2.79 14.60
C MET A 88 -19.55 2.08 15.94
N GLU A 89 -19.57 0.75 15.93
CA GLU A 89 -19.66 -0.07 17.14
C GLU A 89 -18.52 0.24 18.12
N TYR A 90 -17.29 0.40 17.64
CA TYR A 90 -16.16 0.76 18.50
C TYR A 90 -16.30 2.17 19.10
N LEU A 91 -16.82 3.14 18.34
CA LEU A 91 -17.05 4.51 18.86
C LEU A 91 -18.05 4.55 20.02
N TYR A 92 -18.99 3.60 20.07
CA TYR A 92 -20.06 3.59 21.06
C TYR A 92 -19.62 2.98 22.40
N TRP A 93 -18.72 1.99 22.41
CA TRP A 93 -18.37 1.27 23.64
C TRP A 93 -16.90 0.88 23.82
N HIS A 94 -16.01 1.29 22.91
CA HIS A 94 -14.55 1.16 23.04
C HIS A 94 -14.06 -0.24 23.47
N ASP A 95 -14.58 -1.31 22.86
CA ASP A 95 -14.22 -2.69 23.23
C ASP A 95 -12.95 -3.17 22.51
N ASN A 96 -11.79 -2.91 23.12
CA ASN A 96 -10.48 -3.33 22.59
C ASN A 96 -10.37 -4.86 22.39
N ARG A 97 -11.07 -5.66 23.19
CA ARG A 97 -11.03 -7.14 23.06
C ARG A 97 -11.62 -7.62 21.74
N ARG A 98 -12.52 -6.83 21.14
CA ARG A 98 -13.12 -7.17 19.86
C ARG A 98 -12.14 -6.95 18.70
N LEU A 99 -11.18 -6.03 18.84
CA LEU A 99 -10.16 -5.79 17.82
C LEU A 99 -9.27 -7.02 17.61
N ASP A 100 -9.00 -7.79 18.67
CA ASP A 100 -8.27 -9.05 18.60
C ASP A 100 -8.95 -10.12 17.73
N THR A 101 -10.25 -10.00 17.48
CA THR A 101 -11.01 -10.97 16.69
C THR A 101 -11.03 -10.67 15.20
N TYR A 102 -10.61 -9.47 14.79
CA TYR A 102 -10.66 -9.03 13.40
C TYR A 102 -9.42 -9.45 12.62
N ASP A 103 -9.58 -9.80 11.34
CA ASP A 103 -8.44 -10.02 10.45
C ASP A 103 -7.64 -8.73 10.22
N LEU A 104 -6.44 -8.87 9.63
CA LEU A 104 -5.56 -7.73 9.38
C LEU A 104 -6.21 -6.72 8.42
N GLN A 105 -6.90 -7.19 7.38
CA GLN A 105 -7.57 -6.32 6.41
C GLN A 105 -8.61 -5.42 7.09
N THR A 106 -9.47 -6.00 7.94
CA THR A 106 -10.43 -5.24 8.74
C THR A 106 -9.71 -4.23 9.64
N LEU A 107 -8.62 -4.62 10.31
CA LEU A 107 -7.85 -3.70 11.16
C LEU A 107 -7.26 -2.53 10.36
N GLN A 108 -6.75 -2.79 9.14
CA GLN A 108 -6.25 -1.76 8.24
C GLN A 108 -7.37 -0.79 7.80
N THR A 109 -8.55 -1.30 7.47
CA THR A 109 -9.74 -0.47 7.17
C THR A 109 -10.18 0.34 8.38
N LEU A 110 -10.13 -0.22 9.59
CA LEU A 110 -10.44 0.51 10.82
C LEU A 110 -9.42 1.60 11.11
N ILE A 111 -8.13 1.37 10.85
CA ILE A 111 -7.06 2.39 10.91
C ILE A 111 -7.31 3.51 9.89
N TYR A 112 -7.70 3.15 8.67
CA TYR A 112 -8.07 4.12 7.65
C TYR A 112 -9.23 5.01 8.13
N LEU A 113 -10.32 4.40 8.61
CA LEU A 113 -11.49 5.13 9.12
C LEU A 113 -11.14 5.99 10.33
N SER A 114 -10.34 5.48 11.27
CA SER A 114 -9.93 6.24 12.45
C SER A 114 -9.02 7.41 12.09
N LYS A 115 -8.15 7.28 11.08
CA LYS A 115 -7.40 8.43 10.53
C LYS A 115 -8.34 9.42 9.82
N LYS A 116 -9.25 8.96 8.95
CA LYS A 116 -10.24 9.77 8.21
C LYS A 116 -11.10 10.64 9.15
N PHE A 117 -11.54 10.07 10.27
CA PHE A 117 -12.36 10.75 11.26
C PHE A 117 -11.57 11.24 12.49
N MET A 118 -10.24 11.24 12.44
CA MET A 118 -9.36 11.73 13.52
C MET A 118 -9.61 11.10 14.91
N VAL A 119 -9.98 9.83 14.96
CA VAL A 119 -10.17 9.04 16.19
C VAL A 119 -8.84 8.41 16.60
N THR A 120 -7.91 9.24 17.07
CA THR A 120 -6.48 8.86 17.26
C THR A 120 -6.27 7.68 18.19
N PHE A 121 -6.99 7.61 19.32
CA PHE A 121 -6.88 6.48 20.26
C PHE A 121 -7.29 5.15 19.62
N PHE A 122 -8.24 5.16 18.68
CA PHE A 122 -8.65 3.96 17.96
C PHE A 122 -7.56 3.52 16.99
N THR A 123 -6.94 4.45 16.26
CA THR A 123 -5.76 4.18 15.42
C THR A 123 -4.68 3.47 16.22
N THR A 124 -4.33 4.01 17.39
CA THR A 124 -3.32 3.43 18.29
C THR A 124 -3.71 2.02 18.75
N ASN A 125 -4.97 1.80 19.14
CA ASN A 125 -5.42 0.49 19.62
C ASN A 125 -5.41 -0.58 18.51
N CYS A 126 -5.77 -0.23 17.27
CA CYS A 126 -5.64 -1.15 16.13
C CYS A 126 -4.16 -1.48 15.85
N LEU A 127 -3.28 -0.48 15.82
CA LEU A 127 -1.85 -0.70 15.61
C LEU A 127 -1.23 -1.57 16.71
N ASN A 128 -1.64 -1.40 17.96
CA ASN A 128 -1.20 -2.23 19.08
C ASN A 128 -1.60 -3.71 18.91
N VAL A 129 -2.77 -3.98 18.31
CA VAL A 129 -3.18 -5.35 17.96
C VAL A 129 -2.25 -5.91 16.88
N ILE A 130 -1.97 -5.15 15.82
CA ILE A 130 -1.05 -5.55 14.74
C ILE A 130 0.35 -5.83 15.30
N LYS A 131 0.90 -4.92 16.11
CA LYS A 131 2.22 -5.06 16.76
C LYS A 131 2.28 -6.30 17.66
N ARG A 132 1.23 -6.59 18.44
CA ARG A 132 1.16 -7.81 19.26
C ARG A 132 1.15 -9.09 18.41
N ARG A 133 0.42 -9.10 17.29
CA ARG A 133 0.40 -10.24 16.37
C ARG A 133 1.77 -10.45 15.70
N LEU A 134 2.39 -9.38 15.21
CA LEU A 134 3.75 -9.41 14.68
C LEU A 134 4.75 -9.98 15.70
N SER A 135 4.67 -9.54 16.95
CA SER A 135 5.49 -10.07 18.05
C SER A 135 5.28 -11.57 18.29
N SER A 136 4.04 -12.05 18.14
CA SER A 136 3.67 -13.46 18.31
C SER A 136 4.09 -14.36 17.14
N GLY A 137 4.47 -13.78 16.01
CA GLY A 137 4.87 -14.48 14.79
C GLY A 137 3.75 -14.45 13.75
N LEU A 138 4.02 -13.84 12.60
CA LEU A 138 3.18 -13.85 11.42
C LEU A 138 3.88 -14.62 10.30
N GLU A 139 3.11 -15.10 9.33
CA GLU A 139 3.67 -15.71 8.13
C GLU A 139 4.51 -14.70 7.35
N ALA A 140 5.46 -15.20 6.53
CA ALA A 140 6.39 -14.37 5.79
C ALA A 140 5.66 -13.40 4.85
N ASP A 141 4.74 -13.90 4.03
CA ASP A 141 3.98 -13.07 3.08
C ASP A 141 3.18 -11.98 3.80
N VAL A 142 2.50 -12.33 4.89
CA VAL A 142 1.75 -11.37 5.72
C VAL A 142 2.66 -10.30 6.33
N THR A 143 3.88 -10.68 6.72
CA THR A 143 4.86 -9.74 7.28
C THR A 143 5.38 -8.78 6.21
N ILE A 144 5.55 -9.24 4.98
CA ILE A 144 5.93 -8.41 3.82
C ILE A 144 4.78 -7.45 3.43
N ASP A 145 3.54 -7.93 3.40
CA ASP A 145 2.36 -7.07 3.17
C ASP A 145 2.27 -5.98 4.24
N LEU A 146 2.58 -6.31 5.50
CA LEU A 146 2.65 -5.35 6.59
C LEU A 146 3.81 -4.37 6.45
N PHE A 147 4.93 -4.77 5.83
CA PHE A 147 6.05 -3.87 5.56
C PHE A 147 5.65 -2.76 4.58
N GLU A 148 5.02 -3.13 3.46
CA GLU A 148 4.41 -2.19 2.50
C GLU A 148 3.43 -1.26 3.21
N TYR A 149 2.49 -1.82 3.97
CA TYR A 149 1.50 -1.04 4.67
C TYR A 149 2.13 -0.09 5.72
N SER A 150 3.17 -0.51 6.43
CA SER A 150 3.84 0.30 7.44
C SER A 150 4.52 1.54 6.84
N HIS A 151 5.09 1.41 5.63
CA HIS A 151 5.64 2.53 4.88
C HIS A 151 4.54 3.46 4.36
N GLN A 152 3.42 2.93 3.87
CA GLN A 152 2.26 3.75 3.46
C GLN A 152 1.67 4.55 4.62
N LEU A 153 1.73 4.02 5.85
CA LEU A 153 1.28 4.72 7.05
C LEU A 153 2.29 5.70 7.63
N GLU A 154 3.55 5.65 7.20
CA GLU A 154 4.69 6.33 7.81
C GLU A 154 4.84 5.99 9.31
N ASP A 155 4.61 4.73 9.69
CA ASP A 155 4.73 4.26 11.08
C ASP A 155 6.12 3.65 11.35
N GLU A 156 7.05 4.51 11.78
CA GLU A 156 8.44 4.16 12.07
C GLU A 156 8.61 3.04 13.12
N GLU A 157 7.70 2.97 14.10
CA GLU A 157 7.75 1.93 15.12
C GLU A 157 7.37 0.57 14.54
N LEU A 158 6.34 0.53 13.70
CA LEU A 158 5.94 -0.69 13.00
C LEU A 158 7.01 -1.14 12.01
N ILE A 159 7.59 -0.21 11.23
CA ILE A 159 8.73 -0.50 10.33
C ILE A 159 9.87 -1.13 11.12
N SER A 160 10.29 -0.52 12.23
CA SER A 160 11.37 -1.03 13.09
C SER A 160 11.08 -2.42 13.67
N ASN A 161 9.82 -2.67 14.08
CA ASN A 161 9.41 -3.97 14.58
C ASN A 161 9.46 -5.06 13.49
N ILE A 162 9.12 -4.71 12.25
CA ILE A 162 9.17 -5.62 11.09
C ILE A 162 10.62 -5.87 10.67
N THR A 163 11.45 -4.84 10.52
CA THR A 163 12.86 -5.00 10.14
C THR A 163 13.65 -5.79 11.19
N SER A 164 13.26 -5.70 12.46
CA SER A 164 13.79 -6.57 13.51
C SER A 164 13.51 -8.06 13.26
N LYS A 165 12.38 -8.42 12.62
CA LYS A 165 12.10 -9.79 12.18
C LYS A 165 13.00 -10.22 11.03
N PHE A 166 13.25 -9.32 10.07
CA PHE A 166 14.18 -9.58 8.96
C PHE A 166 15.60 -9.85 9.48
N ARG A 167 16.08 -9.06 10.44
CA ARG A 167 17.39 -9.26 11.09
C ARG A 167 17.52 -10.62 11.79
N PHE A 168 16.42 -11.13 12.34
CA PHE A 168 16.43 -12.40 13.06
C PHE A 168 16.42 -13.62 12.13
N ASN A 169 15.71 -13.55 10.99
CA ASN A 169 15.59 -14.66 10.06
C ASN A 169 15.41 -14.17 8.61
N PRO A 170 16.45 -13.61 7.98
CA PRO A 170 16.32 -12.97 6.67
C PRO A 170 15.95 -13.94 5.55
N ASP A 171 16.41 -15.19 5.63
CA ASP A 171 16.15 -16.23 4.63
C ASP A 171 14.66 -16.58 4.51
N ALA A 172 13.87 -16.41 5.59
CA ALA A 172 12.43 -16.64 5.56
C ALA A 172 11.66 -15.57 4.77
N TYR A 173 12.23 -14.37 4.59
CA TYR A 173 11.52 -13.22 4.00
C TYR A 173 12.05 -12.83 2.63
N ILE A 174 13.36 -12.96 2.37
CA ILE A 174 14.03 -12.45 1.16
C ILE A 174 13.37 -12.87 -0.16
N ASN A 175 12.80 -14.08 -0.23
CA ASN A 175 12.18 -14.63 -1.44
C ASN A 175 10.73 -15.07 -1.20
N ALA A 176 10.07 -14.49 -0.18
CA ALA A 176 8.63 -14.69 0.05
C ALA A 176 7.83 -14.20 -1.17
N ALA A 177 6.66 -14.78 -1.43
CA ALA A 177 5.90 -14.48 -2.65
C ALA A 177 5.45 -13.01 -2.68
N ALA A 178 5.00 -12.48 -1.55
CA ALA A 178 4.55 -11.10 -1.42
C ALA A 178 5.64 -10.05 -1.70
N VAL A 179 6.94 -10.42 -1.66
CA VAL A 179 8.04 -9.50 -2.00
C VAL A 179 7.90 -8.99 -3.44
N PHE A 180 7.39 -9.84 -4.33
CA PHE A 180 7.25 -9.49 -5.74
C PHE A 180 6.02 -8.62 -6.03
N ASP A 181 5.14 -8.43 -5.04
CA ASP A 181 3.97 -7.55 -5.13
C ASP A 181 4.23 -6.16 -4.49
N LEU A 182 5.40 -5.95 -3.86
CA LEU A 182 5.79 -4.67 -3.28
C LEU A 182 5.84 -3.54 -4.32
N SER A 183 5.45 -2.34 -3.90
CA SER A 183 5.62 -1.14 -4.73
C SER A 183 7.09 -0.86 -5.00
N SER A 184 7.42 -0.22 -6.11
CA SER A 184 8.83 -0.02 -6.52
C SER A 184 9.67 0.70 -5.46
N GLU A 185 9.07 1.68 -4.77
CA GLU A 185 9.73 2.41 -3.68
C GLU A 185 9.99 1.51 -2.47
N VAL A 186 8.98 0.74 -2.04
CA VAL A 186 9.11 -0.14 -0.87
C VAL A 186 10.02 -1.33 -1.17
N PHE A 187 9.99 -1.88 -2.38
CA PHE A 187 10.90 -2.95 -2.79
C PHE A 187 12.37 -2.50 -2.71
N LEU A 188 12.68 -1.28 -3.12
CA LEU A 188 14.04 -0.73 -2.99
C LEU A 188 14.44 -0.66 -1.51
N LYS A 189 13.59 -0.09 -0.65
CA LYS A 189 13.82 -0.03 0.81
C LYS A 189 14.01 -1.43 1.41
N PHE A 190 13.19 -2.39 0.99
CA PHE A 190 13.27 -3.79 1.43
C PHE A 190 14.64 -4.40 1.09
N ILE A 191 15.12 -4.21 -0.14
CA ILE A 191 16.43 -4.69 -0.56
C ILE A 191 17.57 -4.00 0.19
N GLU A 192 17.44 -2.71 0.50
CA GLU A 192 18.41 -1.96 1.31
C GLU A 192 18.48 -2.47 2.76
N GLU A 193 17.33 -2.74 3.39
CA GLU A 193 17.26 -3.33 4.74
C GLU A 193 17.98 -4.68 4.85
N LEU A 194 18.06 -5.43 3.75
CA LEU A 194 18.71 -6.75 3.71
C LEU A 194 20.19 -6.70 3.30
N SER A 195 20.77 -5.51 3.05
CA SER A 195 22.12 -5.34 2.49
C SER A 195 23.23 -6.01 3.30
N ASP A 196 23.19 -5.89 4.62
CA ASP A 196 24.15 -6.51 5.53
C ASP A 196 23.68 -7.86 6.08
N LEU A 197 22.49 -8.32 5.69
CA LEU A 197 21.84 -9.52 6.24
C LEU A 197 21.86 -10.69 5.26
N VAL A 198 21.83 -10.40 3.96
CA VAL A 198 21.76 -11.39 2.88
C VAL A 198 22.87 -11.15 1.88
N GLY A 199 23.53 -12.23 1.45
CA GLY A 199 24.58 -12.15 0.44
C GLY A 199 24.11 -11.52 -0.88
N ASP A 200 24.95 -10.68 -1.47
CA ASP A 200 24.67 -9.92 -2.70
C ASP A 200 24.18 -10.80 -3.87
N LYS A 201 24.65 -12.05 -3.97
CA LYS A 201 24.21 -12.99 -5.02
C LYS A 201 22.71 -13.27 -4.92
N VAL A 202 22.23 -13.54 -3.71
CA VAL A 202 20.82 -13.85 -3.45
C VAL A 202 19.98 -12.58 -3.64
N ARG A 203 20.41 -11.45 -3.09
CA ARG A 203 19.73 -10.15 -3.29
C ARG A 203 19.62 -9.80 -4.76
N PHE A 204 20.69 -9.97 -5.54
CA PHE A 204 20.65 -9.76 -6.99
C PHE A 204 19.62 -10.69 -7.66
N SER A 205 19.55 -11.96 -7.29
CA SER A 205 18.58 -12.89 -7.89
C SER A 205 17.12 -12.47 -7.64
N VAL A 206 16.83 -11.90 -6.47
CA VAL A 206 15.51 -11.36 -6.12
C VAL A 206 15.21 -10.10 -6.92
N ILE A 207 16.18 -9.19 -7.06
CA ILE A 207 16.07 -8.00 -7.93
C ILE A 207 15.80 -8.42 -9.37
N ASP A 208 16.56 -9.37 -9.91
CA ASP A 208 16.40 -9.88 -11.27
C ASP A 208 15.00 -10.46 -11.50
N ARG A 209 14.51 -11.26 -10.55
CA ARG A 209 13.16 -11.81 -10.60
C ARG A 209 12.08 -10.72 -10.51
N TYR A 210 12.21 -9.76 -9.60
CA TYR A 210 11.29 -8.63 -9.48
C TYR A 210 11.21 -7.84 -10.79
N CYS A 211 12.36 -7.48 -11.35
CA CYS A 211 12.43 -6.74 -12.60
C CYS A 211 11.79 -7.50 -13.78
N LYS A 212 11.95 -8.83 -13.84
CA LYS A 212 11.29 -9.66 -14.85
C LYS A 212 9.77 -9.70 -14.69
N ILE A 213 9.27 -9.89 -13.46
CA ILE A 213 7.83 -9.93 -13.16
C ILE A 213 7.15 -8.60 -13.53
N HIS A 214 7.80 -7.48 -13.23
CA HIS A 214 7.29 -6.14 -13.50
C HIS A 214 7.59 -5.62 -14.92
N GLY A 215 8.14 -6.45 -15.80
CA GLY A 215 8.42 -6.08 -17.20
C GLY A 215 9.42 -4.94 -17.34
N LEU A 216 10.33 -4.78 -16.38
CA LEU A 216 11.38 -3.76 -16.39
C LEU A 216 12.54 -4.13 -17.33
N VAL A 217 12.62 -5.40 -17.75
CA VAL A 217 13.66 -5.91 -18.64
C VAL A 217 13.04 -6.82 -19.68
N GLU A 218 13.54 -6.76 -20.91
CA GLU A 218 13.11 -7.65 -21.98
C GLU A 218 13.45 -9.11 -21.64
N SER A 219 12.42 -9.96 -21.65
CA SER A 219 12.60 -11.42 -21.59
C SER A 219 13.20 -11.89 -22.91
N SER A 220 14.32 -12.61 -22.86
CA SER A 220 15.03 -13.14 -24.04
C SER A 220 14.28 -14.23 -24.83
N ALA A 221 12.95 -14.32 -24.70
CA ALA A 221 12.12 -15.27 -25.43
C ALA A 221 11.91 -14.83 -26.90
N LYS A 222 12.99 -14.81 -27.67
CA LYS A 222 12.99 -14.95 -29.13
C LYS A 222 14.06 -15.96 -29.53
N SER A 223 13.70 -17.24 -29.48
CA SER A 223 14.50 -18.31 -30.07
C SER A 223 14.41 -18.23 -31.59
N SER A 224 15.55 -17.93 -32.20
CA SER A 224 15.99 -18.50 -33.47
C SER A 224 15.68 -20.00 -33.50
N GLN A 225 14.79 -20.41 -34.42
CA GLN A 225 14.66 -21.81 -34.81
C GLN A 225 15.89 -22.19 -35.63
N LEU A 226 16.71 -23.09 -35.11
CA LEU A 226 17.58 -23.96 -35.91
C LEU A 226 17.74 -25.29 -35.17
N ASN A 227 17.25 -26.34 -35.83
CA ASN A 227 17.31 -27.73 -35.41
C ASN A 227 18.75 -28.21 -35.24
N SER A 228 19.06 -28.89 -34.15
CA SER A 228 19.87 -30.12 -34.19
C SER A 228 19.69 -30.94 -32.91
N THR A 229 19.51 -32.24 -33.14
CA THR A 229 19.38 -33.35 -32.19
C THR A 229 20.73 -33.72 -31.56
N ALA A 230 20.78 -33.96 -30.23
CA ALA A 230 21.36 -35.15 -29.59
C ALA A 230 21.61 -34.97 -28.07
N ASP A 231 20.98 -35.86 -27.31
CA ASP A 231 21.37 -36.59 -26.09
C ASP A 231 22.04 -35.99 -24.83
N SER A 232 21.42 -36.41 -23.72
CA SER A 232 21.93 -36.81 -22.39
C SER A 232 21.96 -35.80 -21.23
N ASP A 233 21.03 -36.09 -20.31
CA ASP A 233 21.18 -36.32 -18.86
C ASP A 233 21.22 -35.17 -17.84
N HIS A 234 20.25 -35.30 -16.91
CA HIS A 234 20.13 -34.81 -15.55
C HIS A 234 19.81 -33.32 -15.30
N GLU A 235 18.50 -33.03 -15.24
CA GLU A 235 17.97 -31.89 -14.48
C GLU A 235 17.06 -32.37 -13.34
N TYR A 236 17.28 -31.75 -12.18
CA TYR A 236 16.49 -31.88 -10.97
C TYR A 236 15.09 -31.28 -11.17
N GLU A 237 14.07 -32.01 -10.73
CA GLU A 237 12.65 -31.60 -10.72
C GLU A 237 12.46 -30.20 -10.12
N CYS A 238 11.99 -29.27 -10.96
CA CYS A 238 11.31 -28.05 -10.51
C CYS A 238 9.81 -28.36 -10.46
N GLY A 239 9.24 -28.33 -9.27
CA GLY A 239 7.82 -28.62 -9.03
C GLY A 239 6.90 -27.61 -9.73
N ASP A 240 5.87 -28.16 -10.36
CA ASP A 240 4.73 -27.45 -10.94
C ASP A 240 4.12 -26.43 -9.97
N TYR A 241 3.97 -25.19 -10.43
CA TYR A 241 3.03 -24.25 -9.84
C TYR A 241 2.13 -23.66 -10.93
N SER A 242 0.86 -24.06 -10.88
CA SER A 242 -0.23 -23.41 -11.61
C SER A 242 -0.51 -22.02 -11.03
N PRO A 243 -0.82 -21.00 -11.85
CA PRO A 243 -1.06 -19.64 -11.39
C PRO A 243 -2.55 -19.38 -11.18
N LEU A 244 -3.02 -19.28 -9.93
CA LEU A 244 -4.34 -18.71 -9.62
C LEU A 244 -4.35 -18.09 -8.22
N THR A 245 -4.21 -16.76 -8.14
CA THR A 245 -5.16 -15.89 -7.43
C THR A 245 -4.98 -14.46 -7.91
N LYS A 246 -6.00 -13.92 -8.59
CA LYS A 246 -6.19 -12.48 -8.73
C LYS A 246 -6.46 -11.91 -7.34
N ARG A 247 -5.58 -11.05 -6.82
CA ARG A 247 -5.91 -10.14 -5.71
C ARG A 247 -6.06 -8.72 -6.24
N VAL A 248 -7.12 -8.10 -5.76
CA VAL A 248 -7.60 -6.76 -6.12
C VAL A 248 -6.64 -5.71 -5.55
N LYS A 249 -6.35 -4.67 -6.34
CA LYS A 249 -5.49 -3.53 -5.96
C LYS A 249 -5.95 -2.91 -4.63
N PRO A 250 -5.04 -2.55 -3.71
CA PRO A 250 -5.38 -1.71 -2.57
C PRO A 250 -5.82 -0.32 -3.04
N LEU A 251 -7.03 0.09 -2.66
CA LEU A 251 -7.51 1.47 -2.75
C LEU A 251 -6.93 2.27 -1.58
N LEU A 252 -5.78 2.93 -1.77
CA LEU A 252 -5.28 3.92 -0.82
C LEU A 252 -4.55 5.05 -1.58
N GLU A 253 -5.30 6.04 -2.05
CA GLU A 253 -4.80 7.42 -2.12
C GLU A 253 -5.40 8.17 -0.94
N ILE A 254 -4.56 8.60 0.01
CA ILE A 254 -4.98 9.45 1.13
C ILE A 254 -5.07 10.89 0.60
N PRO A 255 -6.24 11.55 0.62
CA PRO A 255 -6.31 12.96 0.26
C PRO A 255 -5.57 13.80 1.30
N LYS A 256 -4.57 14.57 0.86
CA LYS A 256 -3.96 15.63 1.69
C LYS A 256 -5.00 16.74 1.90
N ALA A 257 -5.70 16.71 3.03
CA ALA A 257 -6.56 17.81 3.44
C ALA A 257 -5.70 19.04 3.80
N ASN A 258 -5.56 19.97 2.86
CA ASN A 258 -5.00 21.30 3.11
C ASN A 258 -6.06 22.15 3.83
N ILE A 259 -6.08 22.11 5.17
CA ILE A 259 -6.81 23.10 5.97
C ILE A 259 -5.87 24.30 6.16
N LYS A 260 -6.06 25.34 5.35
CA LYS A 260 -5.43 26.65 5.56
C LYS A 260 -6.16 27.33 6.72
N ASN A 261 -5.42 27.62 7.78
CA ASN A 261 -5.85 28.53 8.85
C ASN A 261 -6.11 29.92 8.23
N ALA A 262 -7.29 30.49 8.48
CA ALA A 262 -7.56 31.89 8.24
C ALA A 262 -7.98 32.53 9.57
N GLU A 263 -7.09 33.39 10.07
CA GLU A 263 -7.37 34.32 11.17
C GLU A 263 -8.33 35.41 10.69
N ALA A 264 -9.18 35.87 11.60
CA ALA A 264 -10.17 36.90 11.39
C ALA A 264 -9.55 38.30 11.20
N SER A 265 -10.12 39.10 10.30
CA SER A 265 -10.21 40.56 10.49
C SER A 265 -11.31 41.18 9.62
N ASP A 266 -11.76 42.34 10.09
CA ASP A 266 -13.01 43.05 9.86
C ASP A 266 -13.22 43.71 8.47
N ARG A 267 -14.51 43.78 8.10
CA ARG A 267 -15.31 44.91 7.57
C ARG A 267 -15.02 45.61 6.23
N GLU A 268 -16.15 45.72 5.52
CA GLU A 268 -16.74 46.87 4.80
C GLU A 268 -16.53 47.08 3.29
N ILE A 269 -17.65 46.84 2.57
CA ILE A 269 -18.36 47.68 1.58
C ILE A 269 -17.70 47.99 0.23
N GLY A 270 -18.41 47.58 -0.85
CA GLY A 270 -18.82 48.56 -1.87
C GLY A 270 -18.56 48.25 -3.35
N ASN A 271 -19.65 47.91 -4.04
CA ASN A 271 -20.02 48.27 -5.43
C ASN A 271 -19.54 47.47 -6.65
N GLU A 272 -20.56 46.95 -7.37
CA GLU A 272 -20.87 47.08 -8.80
C GLU A 272 -19.81 46.61 -9.83
N SER A 273 -20.10 45.87 -10.91
CA SER A 273 -21.29 45.81 -11.77
C SER A 273 -21.13 44.69 -12.83
N PHE A 274 -22.27 44.36 -13.45
CA PHE A 274 -22.54 43.41 -14.53
C PHE A 274 -21.80 43.63 -15.87
N LYS A 275 -21.57 42.52 -16.58
CA LYS A 275 -21.90 42.17 -18.01
C LYS A 275 -20.76 41.30 -18.58
N LYS A 276 -20.94 39.99 -18.77
CA LYS A 276 -21.59 39.28 -19.90
C LYS A 276 -21.04 39.75 -21.25
N ASP A 277 -20.26 38.89 -21.91
CA ASP A 277 -20.28 38.73 -23.36
C ASP A 277 -19.87 37.29 -23.71
N GLU A 278 -20.77 36.67 -24.48
CA GLU A 278 -20.64 35.39 -25.17
C GLU A 278 -19.81 35.64 -26.44
N ASN A 279 -19.01 34.66 -26.85
CA ASN A 279 -18.75 34.43 -28.27
C ASN A 279 -18.29 33.00 -28.52
N GLU A 280 -19.21 32.23 -29.08
CA GLU A 280 -18.96 31.02 -29.85
C GLU A 280 -18.26 31.39 -31.16
N ASN A 281 -17.35 30.53 -31.62
CA ASN A 281 -17.08 30.35 -33.04
C ASN A 281 -16.50 28.96 -33.27
N ASP A 282 -17.37 28.07 -33.74
CA ASP A 282 -17.00 26.85 -34.47
C ASP A 282 -16.58 27.24 -35.89
N THR A 283 -15.45 26.73 -36.40
CA THR A 283 -15.38 26.11 -37.74
C THR A 283 -14.09 25.30 -37.98
N GLU A 284 -14.30 24.01 -38.20
CA GLU A 284 -13.70 23.13 -39.22
C GLU A 284 -12.21 22.73 -39.21
N ASN A 285 -12.04 21.44 -38.90
CA ASN A 285 -11.08 20.44 -39.41
C ASN A 285 -10.20 20.83 -40.61
N SER A 286 -8.89 20.68 -40.40
CA SER A 286 -8.01 20.13 -41.43
C SER A 286 -7.10 19.07 -40.80
N SER A 287 -7.01 17.94 -41.47
CA SER A 287 -6.30 16.70 -41.14
C SER A 287 -4.79 16.90 -40.90
N ASP A 288 -4.28 16.39 -39.77
CA ASP A 288 -2.86 16.04 -39.63
C ASP A 288 -2.72 14.73 -38.83
N ALA A 289 -2.54 13.62 -39.54
CA ALA A 289 -2.24 12.31 -38.98
C ALA A 289 -0.75 12.16 -38.57
N ASN A 290 -0.01 13.26 -38.39
CA ASN A 290 1.43 13.26 -38.09
C ASN A 290 1.80 13.87 -36.72
N THR A 291 0.82 14.29 -35.91
CA THR A 291 1.07 14.89 -34.58
C THR A 291 0.88 13.91 -33.42
N GLU A 292 0.24 12.76 -33.66
CA GLU A 292 0.06 11.71 -32.66
C GLU A 292 1.28 10.77 -32.51
N GLN A 293 2.17 10.69 -33.51
CA GLN A 293 3.40 9.88 -33.41
C GLN A 293 4.53 10.59 -32.63
N MET A 294 4.66 11.92 -32.72
CA MET A 294 5.70 12.66 -32.01
C MET A 294 5.43 12.84 -30.51
N THR A 295 4.18 12.66 -30.06
CA THR A 295 3.78 12.79 -28.66
C THR A 295 3.86 11.48 -27.88
N SER A 296 3.71 10.32 -28.54
CA SER A 296 3.91 9.00 -27.94
C SER A 296 5.38 8.64 -27.73
N GLU A 297 6.25 8.98 -28.70
CA GLU A 297 7.69 8.67 -28.62
C GLU A 297 8.37 9.40 -27.45
N GLN A 298 7.99 10.65 -27.18
CA GLN A 298 8.52 11.42 -26.04
C GLN A 298 8.02 10.91 -24.67
N SER A 299 6.80 10.36 -24.59
CA SER A 299 6.30 9.75 -23.36
C SER A 299 6.96 8.39 -23.09
N ASP A 300 7.17 7.59 -24.14
CA ASP A 300 7.80 6.28 -24.04
C ASP A 300 9.29 6.40 -23.67
N GLU A 301 10.00 7.36 -24.25
CA GLU A 301 11.41 7.62 -23.92
C GLU A 301 11.58 8.10 -22.46
N LYS A 302 10.65 8.93 -21.97
CA LYS A 302 10.64 9.40 -20.57
C LYS A 302 10.32 8.27 -19.59
N GLU A 303 9.40 7.38 -19.95
CA GLU A 303 9.08 6.21 -19.13
C GLU A 303 10.24 5.21 -19.10
N ASN A 304 10.88 4.97 -20.25
CA ASN A 304 12.03 4.07 -20.35
C ASN A 304 13.21 4.59 -19.52
N LYS A 305 13.48 5.89 -19.57
CA LYS A 305 14.52 6.52 -18.73
C LYS A 305 14.25 6.35 -17.23
N LYS A 306 12.98 6.41 -16.78
CA LYS A 306 12.63 6.15 -15.38
C LYS A 306 12.85 4.69 -14.99
N LYS A 307 12.55 3.75 -15.89
CA LYS A 307 12.82 2.31 -15.67
C LYS A 307 14.32 2.06 -15.52
N GLU A 308 15.13 2.63 -16.40
CA GLU A 308 16.59 2.54 -16.34
C GLU A 308 17.17 3.15 -15.06
N GLU A 309 16.68 4.32 -14.64
CA GLU A 309 17.08 4.96 -13.39
C GLU A 309 16.72 4.11 -12.16
N TYR A 310 15.53 3.53 -12.14
CA TYR A 310 15.08 2.65 -11.06
C TYR A 310 15.94 1.37 -10.99
N ILE A 311 16.19 0.71 -12.12
CA ILE A 311 17.10 -0.44 -12.20
C ILE A 311 18.49 -0.05 -11.71
N SER A 312 19.02 1.11 -12.13
CA SER A 312 20.31 1.60 -11.68
C SER A 312 20.36 1.76 -10.16
N ASN A 313 19.30 2.28 -9.55
CA ASN A 313 19.22 2.44 -8.10
C ASN A 313 19.20 1.08 -7.36
N LEU A 314 18.44 0.10 -7.87
CA LEU A 314 18.45 -1.26 -7.33
C LEU A 314 19.85 -1.88 -7.42
N LEU A 315 20.52 -1.77 -8.56
CA LEU A 315 21.84 -2.35 -8.78
C LEU A 315 22.95 -1.69 -7.94
N LYS A 316 22.81 -0.40 -7.59
CA LYS A 316 23.75 0.28 -6.66
C LYS A 316 23.73 -0.34 -5.26
N THR A 317 22.64 -1.00 -4.87
CA THR A 317 22.54 -1.69 -3.58
C THR A 317 23.34 -3.00 -3.54
N ILE A 318 23.84 -3.49 -4.68
CA ILE A 318 24.57 -4.75 -4.82
C ILE A 318 26.06 -4.49 -4.91
N LYS A 319 26.84 -5.10 -4.00
CA LYS A 319 28.30 -5.06 -4.06
C LYS A 319 28.82 -6.27 -4.84
N PHE A 320 28.85 -6.19 -6.17
CA PHE A 320 29.29 -7.31 -7.02
C PHE A 320 30.69 -7.87 -6.68
N THR A 321 31.59 -7.04 -6.14
CA THR A 321 32.94 -7.48 -5.72
C THR A 321 32.95 -8.41 -4.51
N SER A 322 31.82 -8.62 -3.83
CA SER A 322 31.67 -9.63 -2.79
C SER A 322 31.46 -11.04 -3.35
N MET A 323 31.11 -11.18 -4.64
CA MET A 323 30.85 -12.45 -5.28
C MET A 323 32.15 -13.09 -5.81
N THR A 324 32.14 -14.42 -5.95
CA THR A 324 33.19 -15.10 -6.72
C THR A 324 33.00 -14.87 -8.23
N PRO A 325 34.05 -15.03 -9.06
CA PRO A 325 33.89 -14.99 -10.51
C PRO A 325 32.84 -15.98 -11.02
N TYR A 326 32.79 -17.18 -10.43
CA TYR A 326 31.80 -18.19 -10.76
C TYR A 326 30.37 -17.72 -10.42
N ASP A 327 30.16 -17.24 -9.20
CA ASP A 327 28.85 -16.76 -8.75
C ASP A 327 28.34 -15.59 -9.59
N PHE A 328 29.25 -14.70 -9.98
CA PHE A 328 28.91 -13.60 -10.88
C PHE A 328 28.47 -14.14 -12.24
N CYS A 329 29.26 -15.03 -12.87
CA CYS A 329 28.93 -15.59 -14.18
C CYS A 329 27.62 -16.40 -14.16
N ALA A 330 27.37 -17.18 -13.12
CA ALA A 330 26.14 -17.99 -12.97
C ALA A 330 24.91 -17.17 -12.57
N GLY A 331 25.10 -15.97 -11.99
CA GLY A 331 24.03 -15.06 -11.59
C GLY A 331 24.00 -13.82 -12.49
N PRO A 332 24.50 -12.65 -12.03
CA PRO A 332 24.49 -11.39 -12.78
C PRO A 332 24.98 -11.45 -14.24
N GLY A 333 25.94 -12.32 -14.55
CA GLY A 333 26.47 -12.52 -15.90
C GLY A 333 25.42 -13.02 -16.90
N THR A 334 24.41 -13.76 -16.42
CA THR A 334 23.30 -14.26 -17.25
C THR A 334 22.14 -13.27 -17.38
N SER A 335 22.03 -12.31 -16.46
CA SER A 335 20.91 -11.38 -16.40
C SER A 335 20.98 -10.30 -17.49
N ASN A 336 19.83 -9.84 -17.96
CA ASN A 336 19.71 -8.70 -18.88
C ASN A 336 19.72 -7.33 -18.15
N LEU A 337 19.81 -7.31 -16.82
CA LEU A 337 19.93 -6.08 -16.03
C LEU A 337 21.26 -5.36 -16.21
N LEU A 338 22.29 -6.05 -16.72
CA LEU A 338 23.61 -5.50 -16.97
C LEU A 338 23.92 -5.55 -18.46
N THR A 339 24.47 -4.47 -19.01
CA THR A 339 25.00 -4.47 -20.38
C THR A 339 26.25 -5.37 -20.46
N ILE A 340 26.61 -5.79 -21.67
CA ILE A 340 27.79 -6.63 -21.90
C ILE A 340 29.06 -5.92 -21.41
N GLU A 341 29.17 -4.62 -21.67
CA GLU A 341 30.27 -3.78 -21.19
C GLU A 341 30.34 -3.80 -19.67
N LYS A 342 29.18 -3.63 -19.01
CA LYS A 342 29.15 -3.60 -17.55
C LYS A 342 29.49 -4.95 -16.94
N LYS A 343 29.06 -6.04 -17.56
CA LYS A 343 29.43 -7.41 -17.15
C LYS A 343 30.94 -7.60 -17.20
N TYR A 344 31.59 -7.17 -18.27
CA TYR A 344 33.05 -7.26 -18.41
C TYR A 344 33.79 -6.44 -17.35
N GLU A 345 33.38 -5.18 -17.13
CA GLU A 345 33.96 -4.31 -16.11
C GLU A 345 33.88 -4.91 -14.70
N VAL A 346 32.70 -5.42 -14.34
CA VAL A 346 32.45 -5.98 -13.02
C VAL A 346 33.22 -7.28 -12.82
N LEU A 347 33.20 -8.20 -13.80
CA LEU A 347 33.97 -9.45 -13.72
C LEU A 347 35.47 -9.19 -13.60
N SER A 348 36.01 -8.25 -14.37
CA SER A 348 37.41 -7.82 -14.26
C SER A 348 37.73 -7.29 -12.85
N SER A 349 36.84 -6.46 -12.30
CA SER A 349 36.98 -5.92 -10.95
C SER A 349 36.96 -7.02 -9.87
N ILE A 350 36.11 -8.03 -10.02
CA ILE A 350 36.06 -9.21 -9.15
C ILE A 350 37.38 -9.98 -9.20
N CYS A 351 37.87 -10.32 -10.39
CA CYS A 351 39.13 -11.04 -10.57
C CYS A 351 40.33 -10.30 -9.96
N ILE A 352 40.38 -8.97 -10.13
CA ILE A 352 41.42 -8.12 -9.52
C ILE A 352 41.31 -8.14 -7.99
N ALA A 353 40.10 -8.04 -7.44
CA ALA A 353 39.87 -8.07 -6.00
C ALA A 353 40.28 -9.42 -5.39
N GLU A 354 39.91 -10.53 -6.03
CA GLU A 354 40.28 -11.88 -5.61
C GLU A 354 41.80 -12.08 -5.61
N TYR A 355 42.48 -11.63 -6.66
CA TYR A 355 43.94 -11.69 -6.74
C TYR A 355 44.62 -10.90 -5.61
N LYS A 356 44.15 -9.69 -5.32
CA LYS A 356 44.67 -8.88 -4.20
C LYS A 356 44.47 -9.56 -2.85
N MET A 357 43.30 -10.15 -2.61
CA MET A 357 43.01 -10.87 -1.37
C MET A 357 43.93 -12.09 -1.19
N ARG A 358 44.18 -12.85 -2.26
CA ARG A 358 45.13 -13.98 -2.22
C ARG A 358 46.54 -13.53 -1.86
N LEU A 359 47.04 -12.45 -2.47
CA LEU A 359 48.36 -11.90 -2.15
C LEU A 359 48.47 -11.47 -0.67
N LEU A 360 47.42 -10.87 -0.12
CA LEU A 360 47.38 -10.45 1.29
C LEU A 360 47.32 -11.64 2.26
N SER A 361 46.70 -12.75 1.87
CA SER A 361 46.62 -13.97 2.70
C SER A 361 47.91 -14.81 2.73
N THR A 362 48.86 -14.51 1.84
CA THR A 362 50.17 -15.19 1.75
C THR A 362 51.26 -14.55 2.58
N PHE A 363 50.95 -13.50 3.36
CA PHE A 363 51.80 -12.90 4.39
C PHE A 363 51.14 -13.05 5.76
#